data_AF-A0A9E3K9D0-F1
#
_entry.id   AF-A0A9E3K9D0-F1
#
_cell.length_a   1.000
_cell.length_b   1.000
_cell.length_c   1.000
_cell.angle_alpha   90.00
_cell.angle_beta   90.00
_cell.angle_gamma   90.00
#
_symmetry.space_group_name_H-M   'P 1'
#
loop_
_entity.id
_entity.type
_entity.pdbx_description
1 polymer ?
#
loop_
_entity_poly.entity_id
_entity_poly.type
_entity_poly.pdbx_seq_one_letter_code
_entity_poly.pdbx_strand_id
1 'polypeptide(L)'
;MFQMMVPMMQSMMTMTVVLAVFFIAMTAAAVVRRLHDSNRSGWWVAPYYAIQIVSPLVSAMIMPRYFSVIAAASSKPGTPPDLSSPAFQQASQSMALMSLVGTLGFAVMIMMIVFLVLPGTVGPNRFGDDPLSPPFH
;
A
#
# COMPACT_ATOMS: atom_id res chain seq x y z
N MET A 1 -26.26 9.73 22.88
CA MET A 1 -25.90 9.58 21.45
C MET A 1 -24.45 9.11 21.28
N PHE A 2 -23.45 9.86 21.74
CA PHE A 2 -22.02 9.46 21.68
C PHE A 2 -21.70 8.09 22.31
N GLN A 3 -22.32 7.75 23.44
CA GLN A 3 -22.11 6.48 24.14
C GLN A 3 -22.58 5.24 23.34
N MET A 4 -23.49 5.40 22.38
CA MET A 4 -23.96 4.30 21.51
C MET A 4 -23.11 4.16 20.24
N MET A 5 -22.34 5.19 19.88
CA MET A 5 -21.53 5.20 18.64
C MET A 5 -20.19 4.48 18.83
N VAL A 6 -19.59 4.54 20.03
CA VAL A 6 -18.30 3.90 20.32
C VAL A 6 -18.28 2.39 20.08
N PRO A 7 -19.22 1.58 20.61
CA PRO A 7 -19.20 0.13 20.36
C PRO A 7 -19.49 -0.22 18.90
N MET A 8 -20.29 0.60 18.19
CA MET A 8 -20.55 0.43 16.76
C MET A 8 -19.28 0.70 15.94
N MET A 9 -18.55 1.78 16.22
CA MET A 9 -17.29 2.10 15.55
C MET A 9 -16.21 1.04 15.80
N GLN A 10 -16.10 0.53 17.04
CA GLN A 10 -15.20 -0.57 17.35
C GLN A 10 -15.53 -1.83 16.54
N SER A 11 -16.80 -2.21 16.49
CA SER A 11 -17.25 -3.37 15.70
C SER A 11 -16.96 -3.21 14.21
N MET A 12 -17.21 -2.01 13.66
CA MET A 12 -16.90 -1.70 12.26
C MET A 12 -15.39 -1.79 11.99
N MET A 13 -14.56 -1.21 12.86
CA MET A 13 -13.10 -1.28 12.73
C MET A 13 -12.58 -2.71 12.77
N THR A 14 -13.03 -3.51 13.74
CA THR A 14 -12.65 -4.92 13.84
C THR A 14 -13.05 -5.69 12.58
N MET A 15 -14.28 -5.48 12.09
CA MET A 15 -14.74 -6.14 10.87
C MET A 15 -13.93 -5.73 9.64
N THR A 16 -13.61 -4.44 9.50
CA THR A 16 -12.76 -3.95 8.40
C THR A 16 -11.37 -4.59 8.44
N VAL A 17 -10.75 -4.74 9.60
CA VAL A 17 -9.44 -5.40 9.73
C VAL A 17 -9.52 -6.88 9.35
N VAL A 18 -10.55 -7.59 9.81
CA VAL A 18 -10.76 -9.00 9.47
C VAL A 18 -10.90 -9.18 7.95
N LEU A 19 -11.77 -8.37 7.32
CA LEU A 19 -11.95 -8.40 5.87
C LEU A 19 -10.66 -8.04 5.13
N ALA A 20 -9.92 -7.02 5.58
CA ALA A 20 -8.67 -6.63 4.95
C ALA A 20 -7.64 -7.77 4.97
N VAL A 21 -7.46 -8.44 6.11
CA VAL A 21 -6.54 -9.60 6.22
C VAL A 21 -6.98 -10.74 5.30
N PHE A 22 -8.27 -11.05 5.27
CA PHE A 22 -8.82 -12.09 4.39
C PHE A 22 -8.56 -11.79 2.91
N PHE A 23 -8.88 -10.57 2.46
CA PHE A 23 -8.66 -10.17 1.07
C PHE A 23 -7.18 -10.10 0.70
N ILE A 24 -6.31 -9.64 1.61
CA ILE A 24 -4.86 -9.63 1.39
C ILE A 24 -4.35 -11.07 1.22
N ALA A 25 -4.77 -12.01 2.08
CA ALA A 25 -4.35 -13.40 1.97
C ALA A 25 -4.81 -14.04 0.64
N MET A 26 -6.08 -13.83 0.27
CA MET A 26 -6.65 -14.37 -0.98
C MET A 26 -5.97 -13.79 -2.22
N THR A 27 -5.77 -12.47 -2.27
CA THR A 27 -5.08 -11.85 -3.41
C THR A 27 -3.60 -12.26 -3.46
N ALA A 28 -2.93 -12.36 -2.32
CA ALA A 28 -1.53 -12.75 -2.28
C ALA A 28 -1.34 -14.17 -2.81
N ALA A 29 -2.21 -15.10 -2.40
CA ALA A 29 -2.19 -16.48 -2.90
C ALA A 29 -2.37 -16.54 -4.44
N ALA A 30 -3.34 -15.78 -4.97
CA ALA A 30 -3.60 -15.73 -6.41
C ALA A 30 -2.41 -15.12 -7.19
N VAL A 31 -1.83 -14.03 -6.69
CA VAL A 31 -0.68 -13.37 -7.34
C VAL A 31 0.56 -14.25 -7.29
N VAL A 32 0.84 -14.91 -6.17
CA VAL A 32 1.97 -15.86 -6.05
C VAL A 32 1.83 -16.99 -7.05
N ARG A 33 0.63 -17.58 -7.19
CA ARG A 33 0.36 -18.59 -8.22
C ARG A 33 0.67 -18.05 -9.61
N ARG A 34 0.18 -16.85 -9.95
CA ARG A 34 0.42 -16.25 -11.26
C ARG A 34 1.89 -15.96 -11.54
N LEU A 35 2.64 -15.53 -10.53
CA LEU A 35 4.09 -15.32 -10.63
C LEU A 35 4.81 -16.65 -10.89
N HIS A 36 4.38 -17.73 -10.23
CA HIS A 36 4.91 -19.07 -10.47
C HIS A 36 4.62 -19.55 -11.90
N ASP A 37 3.43 -19.29 -12.44
CA ASP A 37 3.08 -19.61 -13.83
C ASP A 37 4.02 -18.93 -14.86
N SER A 38 4.59 -17.77 -14.51
CA SER A 38 5.60 -17.07 -15.32
C SER A 38 7.05 -17.39 -14.92
N ASN A 39 7.28 -18.49 -14.18
CA ASN A 39 8.59 -18.93 -13.69
C ASN A 39 9.35 -17.87 -12.85
N ARG A 40 8.62 -16.94 -12.21
CA ARG A 40 9.15 -15.93 -11.29
C ARG A 40 8.96 -16.37 -9.84
N SER A 41 9.80 -15.88 -8.94
CA SER A 41 9.66 -16.12 -7.50
C SER A 41 8.40 -15.43 -6.95
N GLY A 42 7.62 -16.11 -6.10
CA GLY A 42 6.49 -15.49 -5.39
C GLY A 42 6.89 -14.27 -4.54
N TRP A 43 8.15 -14.16 -4.13
CA TRP A 43 8.68 -13.04 -3.36
C TRP A 43 8.57 -11.69 -4.07
N TRP A 44 8.37 -11.66 -5.40
CA TRP A 44 8.12 -10.43 -6.14
C TRP A 44 6.85 -9.68 -5.69
N VAL A 45 5.94 -10.36 -4.99
CA VAL A 45 4.74 -9.72 -4.43
C VAL A 45 4.99 -8.99 -3.10
N ALA A 46 6.08 -9.32 -2.39
CA ALA A 46 6.34 -8.78 -1.06
C ALA A 46 6.52 -7.25 -1.04
N PRO A 47 7.26 -6.61 -1.97
CA PRO A 47 7.39 -5.15 -2.01
C PRO A 47 6.03 -4.44 -2.19
N TYR A 48 5.13 -5.02 -2.98
CA TYR A 48 3.80 -4.47 -3.20
C TYR A 48 2.99 -4.44 -1.89
N TYR A 49 2.87 -5.58 -1.19
CA TYR A 49 2.14 -5.63 0.07
C TYR A 49 2.83 -4.87 1.21
N ALA A 50 4.17 -4.89 1.25
CA ALA A 50 4.92 -4.14 2.25
C ALA A 50 4.63 -2.63 2.14
N ILE A 51 4.65 -2.07 0.93
CA ILE A 51 4.35 -0.65 0.73
C ILE A 51 2.89 -0.34 1.08
N GLN A 52 1.94 -1.20 0.69
CA GLN A 52 0.52 -0.98 0.97
C GLN A 52 0.16 -1.05 2.46
N ILE A 53 0.93 -1.79 3.27
CA ILE A 53 0.73 -1.87 4.72
C ILE A 53 1.51 -0.77 5.44
N VAL A 54 2.78 -0.54 5.08
CA VAL A 54 3.66 0.40 5.77
C VAL A 54 3.26 1.85 5.49
N SER A 55 2.92 2.19 4.25
CA SER A 55 2.56 3.56 3.85
C SER A 55 1.42 4.17 4.67
N PRO A 56 0.25 3.52 4.84
CA PRO A 56 -0.84 4.09 5.65
C PRO A 56 -0.49 4.18 7.13
N LEU A 57 0.30 3.25 7.68
CA LEU A 57 0.75 3.30 9.07
C LEU A 57 1.68 4.49 9.31
N VAL A 58 2.65 4.71 8.43
CA VAL A 58 3.55 5.87 8.49
C VAL A 58 2.76 7.16 8.31
N SER A 59 1.81 7.18 7.38
CA SER A 59 0.93 8.33 7.15
C SER A 59 0.10 8.67 8.38
N ALA A 60 -0.47 7.68 9.07
CA ALA A 60 -1.22 7.88 10.31
C ALA A 60 -0.37 8.50 11.44
N MET A 61 0.94 8.25 11.45
CA MET A 61 1.87 8.83 12.44
C MET A 61 2.31 10.26 12.09
N ILE A 62 2.53 10.56 10.80
CA ILE A 62 3.08 11.85 10.34
C ILE A 62 1.98 12.89 10.10
N MET A 63 0.84 12.48 9.56
CA MET A 63 -0.22 13.37 9.10
C MET A 63 -0.79 14.29 10.21
N PRO A 64 -1.03 13.82 11.45
CA PRO A 64 -1.50 14.71 12.52
C PRO A 64 -0.48 15.81 12.85
N ARG A 65 0.81 15.47 12.81
CA ARG A 65 1.90 16.43 13.05
C ARG A 65 1.94 17.47 11.93
N TYR A 66 1.82 17.02 10.67
CA TYR A 66 1.76 17.91 9.51
C TYR A 66 0.60 18.91 9.62
N PHE A 67 -0.63 18.44 9.86
CA PHE A 67 -1.80 19.31 10.00
C PHE A 67 -1.66 20.32 11.15
N SER A 68 -1.07 19.90 12.27
CA SER A 68 -0.85 20.82 13.40
C SER A 68 0.08 21.98 13.05
N VAL A 69 1.13 21.74 12.24
CA VAL A 69 2.07 22.77 11.81
C VAL A 69 1.44 23.71 10.79
N ILE A 70 0.70 23.18 9.82
CA ILE A 70 0.01 24.02 8.83
C ILE A 70 -1.07 24.89 9.51
N ALA A 71 -1.85 24.32 10.42
CA ALA A 71 -2.83 25.08 11.19
C ALA A 71 -2.16 26.20 12.03
N ALA A 72 -1.01 25.92 12.64
CA ALA A 72 -0.23 26.93 13.35
C ALA A 72 0.32 28.01 12.42
N ALA A 73 0.79 27.64 11.22
CA ALA A 73 1.27 28.58 10.20
C ALA A 73 0.16 29.49 9.66
N SER A 74 -1.10 29.02 9.67
CA SER A 74 -2.29 29.78 9.23
C SER A 74 -3.03 30.51 10.37
N SER A 75 -2.52 30.48 11.60
CA SER A 75 -3.25 30.94 12.80
C SER A 75 -3.43 32.47 12.91
N LYS A 76 -2.72 33.28 12.11
CA LYS A 76 -2.80 34.75 12.12
C LYS A 76 -3.56 35.26 10.91
N PRO A 77 -4.78 35.82 11.08
CA PRO A 77 -5.52 36.44 9.99
C PRO A 77 -4.73 37.61 9.38
N GLY A 78 -4.58 37.60 8.05
CA GLY A 78 -3.98 38.72 7.29
C GLY A 78 -2.46 38.69 7.15
N THR A 79 -1.74 37.78 7.80
CA THR A 79 -0.31 37.56 7.55
C THR A 79 -0.12 36.32 6.68
N PRO A 80 0.69 36.38 5.60
CA PRO A 80 1.08 35.19 4.86
C PRO A 80 1.71 34.14 5.79
N PRO A 81 1.49 32.84 5.56
CA PRO A 81 2.15 31.79 6.31
C PRO A 81 3.67 31.97 6.25
N ASP A 82 4.34 31.91 7.40
CA ASP A 82 5.80 32.00 7.46
C ASP A 82 6.44 30.68 6.99
N LEU A 83 6.72 30.64 5.68
CA LEU A 83 7.35 29.51 5.00
C LEU A 83 8.82 29.29 5.41
N SER A 84 9.44 30.29 6.05
CA SER A 84 10.84 30.21 6.49
C SER A 84 10.98 29.50 7.84
N SER A 85 9.87 29.35 8.58
CA SER A 85 9.89 28.69 9.89
C SER A 85 10.42 27.24 9.80
N PRO A 86 11.32 26.81 10.71
CA PRO A 86 11.85 25.45 10.71
C PRO A 86 10.76 24.38 10.81
N ALA A 87 9.68 24.69 11.53
CA ALA A 87 8.51 23.82 11.66
C ALA A 87 7.84 23.59 10.29
N PHE A 88 7.60 24.65 9.52
CA PHE A 88 7.01 24.54 8.19
C PHE A 88 7.92 23.78 7.21
N GLN A 89 9.23 24.05 7.25
CA GLN A 89 10.21 23.32 6.42
C GLN A 89 10.24 21.82 6.77
N GLN A 90 10.19 21.45 8.05
CA GLN A 90 10.14 20.05 8.46
C GLN A 90 8.82 19.37 8.02
N ALA A 91 7.71 20.09 8.13
CA ALA A 91 6.40 19.61 7.68
C ALA A 91 6.37 19.38 6.16
N SER A 92 6.89 20.30 5.36
CA SER A 92 6.95 20.17 3.90
C SER A 92 7.87 19.02 3.45
N GLN A 93 9.03 18.83 4.11
CA GLN A 93 9.92 17.70 3.86
C GLN A 93 9.24 16.36 4.17
N SER A 94 8.48 16.27 5.27
CA SER A 94 7.76 15.05 5.62
C SER A 94 6.69 14.68 4.56
N MET A 95 6.05 15.67 3.96
CA MET A 95 5.11 15.47 2.85
C MET A 95 5.80 15.03 1.56
N ALA A 96 6.95 15.62 1.23
CA ALA A 96 7.73 15.19 0.09
C ALA A 96 8.14 13.71 0.20
N LEU A 97 8.55 13.27 1.40
CA LEU A 97 8.86 11.86 1.66
C LEU A 97 7.64 10.95 1.52
N MET A 98 6.47 11.37 2.01
CA MET A 98 5.21 10.64 1.84
C MET A 98 4.80 10.53 0.37
N SER A 99 4.93 11.62 -0.38
CA SER A 99 4.67 11.62 -1.82
C SER A 99 5.61 10.65 -2.53
N LEU A 100 6.90 10.64 -2.18
CA LEU A 100 7.89 9.74 -2.79
C LEU A 100 7.54 8.27 -2.52
N VAL A 101 7.21 7.91 -1.28
CA VAL A 101 6.77 6.55 -0.91
C VAL A 101 5.53 6.15 -1.70
N GLY A 102 4.55 7.06 -1.84
CA GLY A 102 3.35 6.84 -2.64
C GLY A 102 3.65 6.60 -4.12
N THR A 103 4.53 7.42 -4.72
CA THR A 103 4.95 7.26 -6.13
C THR A 103 5.69 5.95 -6.35
N LEU A 104 6.58 5.55 -5.44
CA LEU A 104 7.26 4.26 -5.52
C LEU A 104 6.26 3.10 -5.38
N GLY A 105 5.29 3.20 -4.48
CA GLY A 105 4.20 2.24 -4.36
C GLY A 105 3.39 2.10 -5.64
N PHE A 106 3.08 3.22 -6.29
CA PHE A 106 2.38 3.22 -7.57
C PHE A 106 3.21 2.58 -8.69
N ALA A 107 4.52 2.84 -8.75
CA ALA A 107 5.41 2.20 -9.71
C ALA A 107 5.48 0.68 -9.49
N VAL A 108 5.55 0.22 -8.23
CA VAL A 108 5.52 -1.21 -7.88
C VAL A 108 4.17 -1.84 -8.26
N MET A 109 3.06 -1.12 -8.08
CA MET A 109 1.75 -1.58 -8.52
C MET A 109 1.70 -1.77 -10.04
N ILE A 110 2.22 -0.81 -10.81
CA ILE A 110 2.31 -0.93 -12.28
C ILE A 110 3.14 -2.16 -12.66
N MET A 111 4.32 -2.31 -12.05
CA MET A 111 5.18 -3.47 -12.28
C MET A 111 4.43 -4.78 -12.03
N MET A 112 3.63 -4.86 -10.95
CA MET A 112 2.87 -6.05 -10.63
C MET A 112 1.73 -6.30 -11.63
N ILE A 113 1.02 -5.25 -12.07
CA ILE A 113 0.01 -5.36 -13.13
C ILE A 113 0.65 -5.93 -14.41
N VAL A 114 1.81 -5.42 -14.82
CA VAL A 114 2.54 -5.93 -15.99
C VAL A 114 2.85 -7.42 -15.81
N PHE A 115 3.36 -7.83 -14.65
CA PHE A 115 3.66 -9.24 -14.39
C PHE A 115 2.45 -10.15 -14.44
N LEU A 116 1.27 -9.66 -14.01
CA LEU A 116 0.03 -10.44 -13.99
C LEU A 116 -0.60 -10.60 -15.39
N VAL A 117 -0.44 -9.59 -16.25
CA VAL A 117 -1.03 -9.58 -17.60
C VAL A 117 -0.14 -10.26 -18.63
N LEU A 118 1.19 -10.25 -18.46
CA LEU A 118 2.11 -10.94 -19.37
C LEU A 118 1.85 -12.46 -19.39
N PRO A 119 1.94 -13.13 -20.55
CA PRO A 119 1.68 -14.57 -20.65
C PRO A 119 2.57 -15.41 -19.71
N GLY A 120 2.06 -16.58 -19.32
CA GLY A 120 2.84 -17.59 -18.59
C GLY A 120 3.97 -18.20 -19.43
N THR A 121 4.83 -18.99 -18.81
CA THR A 121 5.85 -19.76 -19.54
C THR A 121 5.20 -20.95 -20.26
N VAL A 122 5.62 -21.21 -21.51
CA VAL A 122 5.18 -22.38 -22.28
C VAL A 122 6.02 -23.60 -21.89
N GLY A 123 5.37 -24.71 -21.59
CA GLY A 123 6.03 -25.95 -21.15
C GLY A 123 6.40 -25.96 -19.66
N PRO A 124 7.10 -27.02 -19.19
CA PRO A 124 7.42 -27.20 -17.77
C PRO A 124 8.25 -26.06 -17.18
N ASN A 125 7.91 -25.64 -15.96
CA ASN A 125 8.66 -24.64 -15.20
C ASN A 125 9.12 -25.19 -13.83
N ARG A 126 9.83 -24.38 -13.04
CA ARG A 126 10.37 -24.81 -11.74
C ARG A 126 9.31 -25.20 -10.70
N PHE A 127 8.03 -24.89 -10.96
CA PHE A 127 6.90 -25.08 -10.07
C PHE A 127 5.92 -26.16 -10.57
N GLY A 128 6.12 -26.70 -11.77
CA GLY A 128 5.31 -27.80 -12.33
C GLY A 128 5.18 -27.75 -13.85
N ASP A 129 4.45 -28.71 -14.40
CA ASP A 129 4.16 -28.82 -15.82
C ASP A 129 3.12 -27.79 -16.28
N ASP A 130 3.13 -27.47 -17.57
CA ASP A 130 2.17 -26.56 -18.20
C ASP A 130 0.76 -27.17 -18.18
N PRO A 131 -0.23 -26.54 -17.50
CA PRO A 131 -1.59 -27.05 -17.46
C PRO A 131 -2.29 -27.03 -18.83
N LEU A 132 -1.80 -26.24 -19.80
CA LEU A 132 -2.38 -26.15 -21.15
C LEU A 132 -1.81 -27.17 -22.12
N SER A 133 -0.64 -27.75 -21.81
CA SER A 133 0.03 -28.75 -22.65
C SER A 133 0.76 -29.74 -21.76
N PRO A 134 0.02 -30.56 -20.99
CA PRO A 134 0.64 -31.56 -20.12
C PRO A 134 1.46 -32.54 -20.98
N PRO A 135 2.66 -32.93 -20.54
CA PRO A 135 3.42 -33.96 -21.23
C PRO A 135 2.56 -35.22 -21.34
N PHE A 136 2.49 -35.80 -22.55
CA PHE A 136 1.79 -37.07 -22.77
C PHE A 136 2.50 -38.16 -21.94
N HIS A 137 1.92 -38.50 -20.80
CA HIS A 137 2.32 -39.64 -19.97
C HIS A 137 1.56 -40.89 -20.39
#